data_AF-A0A2V8KCZ1-F1
#
_entry.id   AF-A0A2V8KCZ1-F1
#
_cell.length_a   1.000
_cell.length_b   1.000
_cell.length_c   1.000
_cell.angle_alpha   90.00
_cell.angle_beta   90.00
_cell.angle_gamma   90.00
#
_symmetry.space_group_name_H-M   'P 1'
#
loop_
_entity.id
_entity.type
_entity.pdbx_description
1 polymer ?
#
loop_
_entity_poly.entity_id
_entity_poly.type
_entity_poly.pdbx_seq_one_letter_code
_entity_poly.pdbx_strand_id
1 'polypeptide(L)'
;SVEKIVGAVGVSSDTSCADHFIAWRVRNGLGLDHLRGVDGVSGDAARPDNIIFDITPNPSGGSGISAGGFGHPDCINTGDPATLPKVQP
;
A
#
# COMPACT_ATOMS: atom_id res chain seq x y z
N SER A 1 14.64 -14.46 -15.63
CA SER A 1 13.31 -15.10 -15.66
C SER A 1 12.31 -14.02 -15.98
N VAL A 2 11.31 -14.25 -16.83
CA VAL A 2 10.20 -13.30 -16.98
C VAL A 2 9.25 -13.58 -15.82
N GLU A 3 8.98 -12.59 -14.97
CA GLU A 3 7.96 -12.72 -13.94
C GLU A 3 6.60 -12.93 -14.58
N LYS A 4 5.86 -13.93 -14.10
CA LYS A 4 4.53 -14.27 -14.61
C LYS A 4 3.50 -13.87 -13.57
N ILE A 5 2.56 -13.02 -13.97
CA ILE A 5 1.39 -12.72 -13.15
C ILE A 5 0.53 -13.99 -13.04
N VAL A 6 0.33 -14.45 -11.81
CA VAL A 6 -0.47 -15.66 -11.50
C VAL A 6 -1.87 -15.33 -11.00
N GLY A 7 -2.14 -14.07 -10.67
CA GLY A 7 -3.43 -13.61 -10.14
C GLY A 7 -3.27 -12.35 -9.30
N ALA A 8 -4.30 -12.05 -8.50
CA ALA A 8 -4.33 -10.95 -7.55
C ALA A 8 -5.04 -11.36 -6.25
N VAL A 9 -4.77 -10.64 -5.17
CA VAL A 9 -5.40 -10.82 -3.86
C VAL A 9 -6.25 -9.57 -3.57
N GLY A 10 -7.52 -9.78 -3.23
CA GLY A 10 -8.40 -8.76 -2.68
C GLY A 10 -8.83 -9.14 -1.27
N VAL A 11 -8.84 -8.17 -0.36
CA VAL A 11 -9.26 -8.33 1.05
C VAL A 11 -10.32 -7.30 1.34
N SER A 12 -11.28 -7.63 2.19
CA SER A 12 -12.29 -6.70 2.70
C SER A 12 -12.58 -7.00 4.17
N SER A 13 -12.51 -5.97 5.00
CA SER A 13 -12.65 -6.05 6.45
C SER A 13 -13.14 -4.70 7.03
N ASP A 14 -12.76 -4.40 8.27
CA ASP A 14 -13.17 -3.20 9.01
C ASP A 14 -12.78 -1.88 8.33
N THR A 15 -11.55 -1.77 7.84
CA THR A 15 -11.01 -0.56 7.22
C THR A 15 -10.14 -0.90 6.01
N SER A 16 -10.17 -0.05 4.99
CA SER A 16 -9.33 -0.23 3.80
C SER A 16 -7.82 -0.19 4.11
N CYS A 17 -7.41 0.50 5.19
CA CYS A 17 -6.03 0.48 5.66
C CYS A 17 -5.64 -0.92 6.18
N ALA A 18 -6.50 -1.56 6.97
CA ALA A 18 -6.27 -2.92 7.44
C ALA A 18 -6.25 -3.92 6.27
N ASP A 19 -7.18 -3.77 5.32
CA ASP A 19 -7.23 -4.59 4.11
C ASP A 19 -5.92 -4.57 3.33
N HIS A 20 -5.36 -3.38 3.10
CA HIS A 20 -4.06 -3.23 2.45
C HIS A 20 -2.94 -3.92 3.24
N PHE A 21 -2.90 -3.72 4.56
CA PHE A 21 -1.87 -4.29 5.43
C PHE A 21 -1.92 -5.83 5.48
N ILE A 22 -3.11 -6.41 5.41
CA ILE A 22 -3.32 -7.85 5.36
C ILE A 22 -2.96 -8.37 3.97
N ALA A 23 -3.45 -7.75 2.90
CA ALA A 23 -3.14 -8.14 1.53
C ALA A 23 -1.63 -8.11 1.26
N TRP A 24 -0.92 -7.10 1.76
CA TRP A 24 0.54 -7.01 1.69
C TRP A 24 1.21 -8.20 2.36
N ARG A 25 0.86 -8.49 3.62
CA ARG A 25 1.43 -9.61 4.38
C ARG A 25 1.10 -10.96 3.74
N VAL A 26 -0.08 -11.12 3.15
CA VAL A 26 -0.47 -12.34 2.43
C VAL A 26 0.39 -12.52 1.17
N ARG A 27 0.53 -11.48 0.32
CA ARG A 27 1.39 -11.55 -0.86
C ARG A 27 2.84 -11.88 -0.46
N ASN A 28 3.36 -11.24 0.58
CA ASN A 28 4.71 -11.48 1.09
C ASN A 28 4.91 -12.89 1.68
N GLY A 29 3.98 -13.35 2.52
CA GLY A 29 4.03 -14.67 3.13
C GLY A 29 3.93 -15.81 2.11
N LEU A 30 3.26 -15.58 0.98
CA LEU A 30 3.21 -16.52 -0.15
C LEU A 30 4.42 -16.38 -1.10
N GLY A 31 5.27 -15.37 -0.93
CA GLY A 31 6.37 -15.06 -1.85
C GLY A 31 5.89 -14.66 -3.25
N LEU A 32 4.77 -13.93 -3.34
CA LEU A 32 4.14 -13.52 -4.61
C LEU A 32 4.18 -12.01 -4.85
N ASP A 33 4.80 -11.23 -3.95
CA ASP A 33 5.07 -9.79 -4.06
C ASP A 33 6.40 -9.52 -4.77
N HIS A 34 6.61 -10.13 -5.93
CA HIS A 34 7.73 -9.80 -6.82
C HIS A 34 7.41 -8.48 -7.53
N LEU A 35 7.88 -7.37 -6.95
CA LEU A 35 7.62 -6.01 -7.46
C LEU A 35 8.91 -5.33 -7.93
N ARG A 36 9.95 -6.10 -8.27
CA ARG A 36 11.19 -5.55 -8.82
C ARG A 36 10.93 -4.88 -10.16
N GLY A 37 11.39 -3.63 -10.28
CA GLY A 37 11.21 -2.85 -11.51
C GLY A 37 9.84 -2.19 -11.64
N VAL A 38 8.98 -2.30 -10.63
CA VAL A 38 7.81 -1.43 -10.50
C VAL A 38 8.28 -0.07 -10.01
N ASP A 39 8.19 0.95 -10.87
CA ASP A 39 8.37 2.36 -10.50
C ASP A 39 7.13 2.84 -9.73
N GLY A 40 6.97 2.33 -8.52
CA GLY A 40 5.83 2.64 -7.67
C GLY A 40 5.90 4.04 -7.07
N VAL A 41 4.74 4.58 -6.72
CA VAL A 41 4.55 6.00 -6.32
C VAL A 41 4.69 6.23 -4.82
N SER A 42 4.97 5.20 -4.03
CA SER A 42 5.05 5.30 -2.55
C SER A 42 6.25 6.11 -2.04
N GLY A 43 7.28 6.30 -2.86
CA GLY A 43 8.56 6.90 -2.44
C GLY A 43 9.48 5.96 -1.65
N ASP A 44 9.07 4.73 -1.36
CA ASP A 44 9.89 3.69 -0.73
C ASP A 44 10.26 2.61 -1.76
N ALA A 45 11.51 2.59 -2.21
CA ALA A 45 11.99 1.62 -3.20
C ALA A 45 11.93 0.16 -2.72
N ALA A 46 11.87 -0.09 -1.40
CA ALA A 46 11.70 -1.44 -0.87
C ALA A 46 10.22 -1.87 -0.77
N ARG A 47 9.29 -0.93 -0.98
CA ARG A 47 7.83 -1.10 -0.88
C ARG A 47 7.14 -0.24 -1.94
N PRO A 48 7.49 -0.40 -3.24
CA PRO A 48 7.21 0.59 -4.27
C PRO A 48 5.72 0.94 -4.43
N ASP A 49 4.80 -0.03 -4.27
CA ASP A 49 3.35 0.15 -4.43
C ASP A 49 2.58 0.26 -3.10
N ASN A 50 3.26 0.64 -2.01
CA ASN A 50 2.63 0.70 -0.70
C ASN A 50 1.64 1.86 -0.55
N ILE A 51 0.73 1.74 0.42
CA ILE A 51 -0.25 2.77 0.75
C ILE A 51 0.46 4.03 1.28
N ILE A 52 -0.03 5.18 0.85
CA ILE A 52 0.55 6.49 1.17
C ILE A 52 -0.42 7.24 2.06
N PHE A 53 0.07 7.76 3.19
CA PHE A 53 -0.69 8.65 4.08
C PHE A 53 -0.08 10.04 4.04
N ASP A 54 -0.45 10.82 3.02
CA ASP A 54 0.07 12.17 2.77
C ASP A 54 -1.03 13.20 2.48
N ILE A 55 -2.28 12.83 2.76
CA ILE A 55 -3.42 13.74 2.63
C ILE A 55 -3.32 14.80 3.72
N THR A 56 -3.21 16.06 3.32
CA THR A 56 -3.43 17.19 4.21
C THR A 56 -4.94 17.33 4.43
N PRO A 57 -5.45 17.21 5.68
CA PRO A 57 -6.88 17.29 5.96
C PRO A 57 -7.47 18.64 5.56
N ASN A 58 -8.74 18.65 5.10
CA ASN A 58 -9.51 19.86 4.86
C ASN A 58 -10.54 20.07 5.97
N PRO A 59 -10.32 20.99 6.93
CA PRO A 59 -11.24 21.22 8.05
C PRO A 59 -12.61 21.75 7.61
N SER A 60 -12.70 22.34 6.41
CA SER A 60 -13.94 22.89 5.86
C SER A 60 -14.81 21.84 5.16
N GLY A 61 -14.40 20.56 5.19
CA GLY A 61 -15.10 19.43 4.55
C GLY A 61 -14.50 18.99 3.21
N GLY A 62 -14.75 17.74 2.83
CA GLY A 62 -14.14 17.09 1.65
C GLY A 62 -12.88 16.28 1.99
N SER A 63 -12.28 15.65 0.97
CA SER A 63 -11.27 14.59 1.14
C SER A 63 -9.86 15.05 1.53
N GLY A 64 -9.58 16.37 1.60
CA GLY A 64 -8.21 16.88 1.71
C GLY A 64 -7.43 16.79 0.39
N ILE A 65 -6.13 17.11 0.42
CA ILE A 65 -5.23 17.06 -0.75
C ILE A 65 -4.03 16.17 -0.43
N SER A 66 -3.81 15.12 -1.23
CA SER A 66 -2.59 14.31 -1.22
C SER A 66 -1.45 15.06 -1.90
N ALA A 67 -0.29 15.16 -1.25
CA ALA A 67 0.89 15.84 -1.81
C ALA A 67 1.43 15.13 -3.07
N GLY A 68 1.44 13.79 -3.08
CA GLY A 68 1.85 12.95 -4.20
C GLY A 68 0.71 12.59 -5.18
N GLY A 69 -0.54 12.90 -4.83
CA GLY A 69 -1.73 12.63 -5.64
C GLY A 69 -2.30 11.20 -5.50
N PHE A 70 -1.66 10.33 -4.71
CA PHE A 70 -2.04 8.92 -4.53
C PHE A 70 -2.38 8.56 -3.07
N GLY A 71 -2.48 9.56 -2.19
CA GLY A 71 -2.75 9.38 -0.77
C GLY A 71 -4.08 8.70 -0.50
N HIS A 72 -4.10 7.87 0.54
CA HIS A 72 -5.29 7.31 1.15
C HIS A 72 -5.59 8.07 2.45
N PRO A 73 -6.86 8.29 2.81
CA PRO A 73 -7.22 8.87 4.12
C PRO A 73 -6.75 7.98 5.28
N ASP A 74 -6.41 8.57 6.42
CA ASP A 74 -6.17 7.78 7.61
C ASP A 74 -7.43 7.04 8.06
N CYS A 75 -7.27 5.77 8.42
CA CYS A 75 -8.31 4.97 9.05
C CYS A 75 -8.22 5.07 10.58
N ILE A 76 -9.24 4.56 11.27
CA ILE A 76 -9.10 4.34 12.71
C ILE A 76 -7.97 3.32 12.95
N ASN A 77 -7.04 3.65 13.84
CA ASN A 77 -5.85 2.83 14.14
C ASN A 77 -4.94 2.52 12.92
N THR A 78 -4.72 3.51 12.04
CA THR A 78 -3.76 3.39 10.93
C THR A 78 -2.40 2.87 11.41
N GLY A 79 -1.92 1.78 10.80
CA GLY A 79 -0.57 1.27 10.99
C GLY A 79 0.46 2.05 10.16
N ASP A 80 1.73 1.96 10.53
CA ASP A 80 2.83 2.57 9.78
C ASP A 80 3.20 1.70 8.55
N PRO A 81 3.03 2.18 7.30
CA PRO A 81 3.37 1.43 6.10
C PRO A 81 4.84 1.00 6.02
N ALA A 82 5.76 1.74 6.65
CA ALA A 82 7.18 1.41 6.67
C ALA A 82 7.48 0.13 7.49
N THR A 83 6.54 -0.33 8.32
CA THR A 83 6.65 -1.58 9.10
C THR A 83 6.30 -2.83 8.30
N LEU A 84 5.71 -2.68 7.11
CA LEU A 84 5.41 -3.82 6.24
C LEU A 84 6.70 -4.50 5.76
N PRO A 85 6.68 -5.81 5.47
CA PRO A 85 7.86 -6.50 4.95
C PRO A 85 8.25 -5.94 3.58
N LYS A 86 9.55 -5.95 3.28
CA LYS A 86 10.05 -5.57 1.95
C LYS A 86 9.59 -6.60 0.92
N VAL A 87 9.35 -6.13 -0.30
CA VAL A 87 8.95 -6.97 -1.44
C VAL A 87 10.05 -7.97 -1.80
N GLN A 88 9.67 -9.06 -2.47
CA GLN A 88 10.67 -10.03 -2.93
C GLN A 88 11.57 -9.44 -4.02
N PRO A 89 12.83 -9.94 -4.09
CA PRO A 89 13.67 -9.77 -5.24
C PRO A 89 13.10 -10.29 -6.56
#